data_AF-A0A7C0XB13-F1
#
_entry.id   AF-A0A7C0XB13-F1
#
_cell.length_a   1.000
_cell.length_b   1.000
_cell.length_c   1.000
_cell.angle_alpha   90.00
_cell.angle_beta   90.00
_cell.angle_gamma   90.00
#
_symmetry.space_group_name_H-M   'P 1'
#
loop_
_entity.id
_entity.type
_entity.pdbx_description
1 polymer ?
#
loop_
_entity_poly.entity_id
_entity_poly.type
_entity_poly.pdbx_seq_one_letter_code
_entity_poly.pdbx_strand_id
1 'polypeptide(L)'
;MSEALILSFMDDDPIRLIEDFPNGGKVDWFREKVKVELDVAYIKDLFDTYYFGEIYERRLFDFDGLWKNEKSLVDVDLLRKISKFKKLGVVTGRTEFELKLAFEIMGYEFENFITREKGLKPDPHLLDEIVKGENGVYVGDTVNDEIFIENYRKKYGRDFEFVMVGRDFKDVNELLILLLDELTRRDER
;
A
#
# COMPACT_ATOMS: atom_id res chain seq x y z
N MET A 1 -8.47 11.58 -3.96
CA MET A 1 -7.79 11.85 -5.25
C MET A 1 -8.79 11.98 -6.38
N SER A 2 -9.67 10.99 -6.57
CA SER A 2 -10.67 11.00 -7.65
C SER A 2 -11.62 12.19 -7.66
N GLU A 3 -12.12 12.63 -6.50
CA GLU A 3 -13.00 13.80 -6.41
C GLU A 3 -12.30 15.09 -6.88
N ALA A 4 -11.06 15.32 -6.45
CA ALA A 4 -10.27 16.48 -6.87
C ALA A 4 -10.06 16.50 -8.39
N LEU A 5 -9.80 15.34 -9.00
CA LEU A 5 -9.68 15.21 -10.45
C LEU A 5 -11.01 15.53 -11.14
N ILE A 6 -12.11 14.96 -10.69
CA ILE A 6 -13.44 15.24 -11.26
C ILE A 6 -13.74 16.75 -11.18
N LEU A 7 -13.55 17.36 -10.01
CA LEU A 7 -13.74 18.80 -9.83
C LEU A 7 -12.83 19.60 -10.77
N SER A 8 -11.57 19.20 -10.94
CA SER A 8 -10.66 19.91 -11.85
C SER A 8 -11.14 19.89 -13.30
N PHE A 9 -11.67 18.76 -13.78
CA PHE A 9 -12.23 18.65 -15.13
C PHE A 9 -13.60 19.33 -15.31
N MET A 10 -14.21 19.81 -14.22
CA MET A 10 -15.40 20.64 -14.27
C MET A 10 -15.09 22.14 -14.28
N ASP A 11 -13.82 22.53 -14.08
CA ASP A 11 -13.35 23.90 -14.27
C ASP A 11 -13.12 24.19 -15.77
N ASP A 12 -13.24 25.45 -16.16
CA ASP A 12 -12.98 25.89 -17.55
C ASP A 12 -11.50 25.71 -17.94
N ASP A 13 -10.57 25.68 -16.97
CA ASP A 13 -9.14 25.48 -17.17
C ASP A 13 -8.56 24.46 -16.16
N PRO A 14 -8.75 23.14 -16.42
CA PRO A 14 -8.32 22.07 -15.51
C PRO A 14 -6.81 22.06 -15.26
N ILE A 15 -6.01 22.41 -16.28
CA ILE A 15 -4.54 22.36 -16.19
C ILE A 15 -4.05 23.43 -15.24
N ARG A 16 -4.50 24.68 -15.41
CA ARG A 16 -4.13 25.78 -14.52
C ARG A 16 -4.56 25.51 -13.09
N LEU A 17 -5.76 24.97 -12.88
CA LEU A 17 -6.25 24.66 -11.54
C LEU A 17 -5.38 23.62 -10.83
N ILE A 18 -4.88 22.62 -11.55
CA ILE A 18 -3.95 21.62 -11.01
C ILE A 18 -2.58 22.24 -10.71
N GLU A 19 -2.08 23.13 -11.57
CA GLU A 19 -0.80 23.85 -11.34
C GLU A 19 -0.86 24.77 -10.12
N ASP A 20 -2.01 25.40 -9.87
CA ASP A 20 -2.25 26.27 -8.72
C ASP A 20 -2.49 25.50 -7.40
N PHE A 21 -2.60 24.17 -7.45
CA PHE A 21 -2.90 23.36 -6.27
C PHE A 21 -1.74 23.43 -5.25
N PRO A 22 -1.98 23.89 -4.01
CA PRO A 22 -0.91 24.09 -3.05
C PRO A 22 -0.31 22.75 -2.60
N ASN A 23 1.01 22.73 -2.40
CA ASN A 23 1.69 21.59 -1.80
C ASN A 23 1.08 21.25 -0.43
N GLY A 24 0.67 19.99 -0.26
CA GLY A 24 -0.05 19.52 0.94
C GLY A 24 -1.52 19.91 1.00
N GLY A 25 -2.08 20.47 -0.08
CA GLY A 25 -3.49 20.80 -0.21
C GLY A 25 -4.40 19.58 -0.05
N LYS A 26 -5.66 19.83 0.26
CA LYS A 26 -6.72 18.82 0.39
C LYS A 26 -7.81 19.05 -0.65
N VAL A 27 -8.71 18.07 -0.78
CA VAL A 27 -9.86 18.16 -1.69
C VAL A 27 -10.74 19.39 -1.43
N ASP A 28 -10.76 19.90 -0.19
CA ASP A 28 -11.51 21.11 0.18
C ASP A 28 -11.09 22.33 -0.64
N TRP A 29 -9.82 22.44 -1.04
CA TRP A 29 -9.35 23.52 -1.91
C TRP A 29 -10.03 23.51 -3.28
N PHE A 30 -10.23 22.33 -3.86
CA PHE A 30 -10.96 22.18 -5.13
C PHE A 30 -12.45 22.49 -4.96
N ARG A 31 -13.06 22.06 -3.85
CA ARG A 31 -14.47 22.36 -3.54
C ARG A 31 -14.71 23.87 -3.44
N GLU A 32 -13.81 24.60 -2.80
CA GLU A 32 -13.90 26.06 -2.68
C GLU A 32 -13.74 26.80 -4.01
N LYS A 33 -12.88 26.28 -4.91
CA LYS A 33 -12.59 26.88 -6.21
C LYS A 33 -13.68 26.63 -7.23
N VAL A 34 -14.05 25.37 -7.42
CA VAL A 34 -14.98 24.92 -8.47
C VAL A 34 -16.43 25.13 -8.06
N LYS A 35 -16.72 25.14 -6.74
CA LYS A 35 -18.06 25.38 -6.15
C LYS A 35 -19.15 24.46 -6.70
N VAL A 36 -18.78 23.23 -7.04
CA VAL A 36 -19.69 22.16 -7.43
C VAL A 36 -19.83 21.18 -6.27
N GLU A 37 -21.07 20.85 -5.93
CA GLU A 37 -21.36 19.76 -5.01
C GLU A 37 -21.36 18.43 -5.78
N LEU A 38 -20.57 17.48 -5.28
CA LEU A 38 -20.53 16.13 -5.80
C LEU A 38 -21.16 15.17 -4.80
N ASP A 39 -21.93 14.21 -5.29
CA ASP A 39 -22.36 13.08 -4.49
C ASP A 39 -21.17 12.12 -4.29
N VAL A 40 -20.47 12.31 -3.18
CA VAL A 40 -19.30 11.51 -2.81
C VAL A 40 -19.64 10.03 -2.65
N ALA A 41 -20.87 9.71 -2.20
CA ALA A 41 -21.31 8.33 -2.06
C ALA A 41 -21.48 7.67 -3.43
N TYR A 42 -22.12 8.38 -4.37
CA TYR A 42 -22.25 7.92 -5.75
C TYR A 42 -20.90 7.76 -6.44
N ILE A 43 -19.98 8.73 -6.27
CA ILE A 43 -18.62 8.63 -6.84
C ILE A 43 -17.91 7.40 -6.27
N LYS A 44 -17.99 7.17 -4.96
CA LYS A 44 -17.41 5.97 -4.35
C LYS A 44 -18.02 4.70 -4.96
N ASP A 45 -19.33 4.62 -5.08
CA ASP A 45 -20.01 3.46 -5.68
C ASP A 45 -19.60 3.24 -7.14
N LEU A 46 -19.40 4.31 -7.91
CA LEU A 46 -18.90 4.24 -9.27
C LEU A 46 -17.47 3.68 -9.32
N PHE A 47 -16.57 4.19 -8.47
CA PHE A 47 -15.19 3.69 -8.39
C PHE A 47 -15.13 2.23 -7.93
N ASP A 48 -15.89 1.87 -6.91
CA ASP A 48 -15.96 0.50 -6.40
C ASP A 48 -16.57 -0.45 -7.44
N THR A 49 -17.55 0.01 -8.22
CA THR A 49 -18.10 -0.75 -9.36
C THR A 49 -17.03 -1.07 -10.39
N TYR A 50 -16.20 -0.10 -10.77
CA TYR A 50 -15.10 -0.37 -11.72
C TYR A 50 -14.00 -1.23 -11.10
N TYR A 51 -13.58 -0.92 -9.87
CA TYR A 51 -12.43 -1.57 -9.26
C TYR A 51 -12.75 -3.02 -8.88
N PHE A 52 -13.84 -3.25 -8.15
CA PHE A 52 -14.23 -4.57 -7.66
C PHE A 52 -15.12 -5.32 -8.67
N GLY A 53 -15.99 -4.64 -9.42
CA GLY A 53 -16.85 -5.28 -10.42
C GLY A 53 -17.90 -6.19 -9.80
N GLU A 54 -18.03 -7.41 -10.34
CA GLU A 54 -19.03 -8.41 -9.96
C GLU A 54 -19.06 -8.75 -8.46
N ILE A 55 -17.91 -8.64 -7.76
CA ILE A 55 -17.83 -8.92 -6.32
C ILE A 55 -18.32 -7.76 -5.44
N TYR A 56 -18.64 -6.61 -6.04
CA TYR A 56 -19.23 -5.48 -5.33
C TYR A 56 -20.75 -5.56 -5.32
N GLU A 57 -21.32 -5.78 -4.12
CA GLU A 57 -22.77 -5.98 -3.95
C GLU A 57 -23.59 -4.76 -4.37
N ARG A 58 -23.05 -3.55 -4.21
CA ARG A 58 -23.74 -2.29 -4.55
C ARG A 58 -23.35 -1.75 -5.93
N ARG A 59 -22.84 -2.61 -6.82
CA ARG A 59 -22.40 -2.18 -8.15
C ARG A 59 -23.53 -1.48 -8.91
N LEU A 60 -23.18 -0.38 -9.56
CA LEU A 60 -24.12 0.44 -10.34
C LEU A 60 -24.50 -0.23 -11.67
N PHE A 61 -23.62 -1.09 -12.18
CA PHE A 61 -23.78 -1.88 -13.40
C PHE A 61 -22.86 -3.11 -13.35
N ASP A 62 -23.12 -4.10 -14.20
CA ASP A 62 -22.25 -5.26 -14.32
C ASP A 62 -20.93 -4.87 -15.00
N PHE A 63 -19.82 -5.20 -14.35
CA PHE A 63 -18.48 -4.86 -14.81
C PHE A 63 -17.48 -5.92 -14.32
N ASP A 64 -16.53 -6.28 -15.19
CA ASP A 64 -15.44 -7.18 -14.81
C ASP A 64 -14.36 -6.40 -14.05
N GLY A 65 -14.24 -6.65 -12.74
CA GLY A 65 -13.46 -5.82 -11.82
C GLY A 65 -12.00 -5.64 -12.22
N LEU A 66 -11.53 -4.38 -12.24
CA LEU A 66 -10.17 -4.04 -12.62
C LEU A 66 -9.09 -4.64 -11.71
N TRP A 67 -9.43 -4.99 -10.47
CA TRP A 67 -8.51 -5.66 -9.54
C TRP A 67 -7.87 -6.91 -10.16
N LYS A 68 -8.61 -7.64 -11.01
CA LYS A 68 -8.12 -8.85 -11.71
C LYS A 68 -6.94 -8.59 -12.66
N ASN A 69 -6.72 -7.34 -13.05
CA ASN A 69 -5.61 -6.93 -13.91
C ASN A 69 -4.33 -6.60 -13.13
N GLU A 70 -4.38 -6.56 -11.80
CA GLU A 70 -3.18 -6.39 -10.97
C GLU A 70 -2.24 -7.59 -11.17
N LYS A 71 -0.93 -7.33 -11.11
CA LYS A 71 0.09 -8.36 -11.22
C LYS A 71 0.97 -8.33 -9.99
N SER A 72 1.27 -9.51 -9.45
CA SER A 72 2.30 -9.62 -8.41
C SER A 72 3.64 -9.18 -8.97
N LEU A 73 4.31 -8.27 -8.28
CA LEU A 73 5.69 -7.88 -8.57
C LEU A 73 6.70 -8.78 -7.84
N VAL A 74 6.24 -9.52 -6.83
CA VAL A 74 7.09 -10.39 -6.02
C VAL A 74 7.02 -11.83 -6.52
N ASP A 75 8.18 -12.47 -6.59
CA ASP A 75 8.32 -13.90 -6.82
C ASP A 75 7.93 -14.64 -5.53
N VAL A 76 6.80 -15.33 -5.62
CA VAL A 76 6.19 -16.07 -4.52
C VAL A 76 7.05 -17.24 -4.08
N ASP A 77 7.83 -17.84 -4.98
CA ASP A 77 8.73 -18.94 -4.61
C ASP A 77 9.87 -18.44 -3.73
N LEU A 78 10.32 -17.19 -3.91
CA LEU A 78 11.28 -16.56 -2.99
C LEU A 78 10.65 -16.34 -1.62
N LEU A 79 9.42 -15.82 -1.55
CA LEU A 79 8.70 -15.66 -0.27
C LEU A 79 8.54 -16.99 0.46
N ARG A 80 8.12 -18.05 -0.24
CA ARG A 80 7.95 -19.40 0.31
C ARG A 80 9.27 -20.01 0.79
N LYS A 81 10.40 -19.69 0.17
CA LYS A 81 11.73 -20.14 0.62
C LYS A 81 12.16 -19.36 1.86
N ILE A 82 12.05 -18.04 1.84
CA ILE A 82 12.44 -17.17 2.97
C ILE A 82 11.58 -17.43 4.20
N SER A 83 10.30 -17.72 4.03
CA SER A 83 9.38 -17.99 5.15
C SER A 83 9.78 -19.21 5.99
N LYS A 84 10.65 -20.09 5.46
CA LYS A 84 11.23 -21.22 6.23
C LYS A 84 12.26 -20.76 7.26
N PHE A 85 12.87 -19.59 7.06
CA PHE A 85 13.94 -19.05 7.90
C PHE A 85 13.50 -17.81 8.69
N LYS A 86 12.52 -17.06 8.18
CA LYS A 86 12.11 -15.75 8.71
C LYS A 86 10.59 -15.64 8.77
N LYS A 87 10.11 -14.88 9.77
CA LYS A 87 8.70 -14.45 9.82
C LYS A 87 8.49 -13.38 8.76
N LEU A 88 7.41 -13.51 8.00
CA LEU A 88 7.01 -12.53 7.00
C LEU A 88 5.70 -11.87 7.43
N GLY A 89 5.56 -10.59 7.11
CA GLY A 89 4.34 -9.85 7.35
C GLY A 89 4.24 -8.59 6.51
N VAL A 90 3.05 -7.99 6.51
CA VAL A 90 2.73 -6.82 5.68
C VAL A 90 2.00 -5.75 6.48
N VAL A 91 2.40 -4.49 6.32
CA VAL A 91 1.67 -3.31 6.82
C VAL A 91 1.23 -2.51 5.61
N THR A 92 -0.07 -2.44 5.35
CA THR A 92 -0.63 -1.89 4.12
C THR A 92 -1.72 -0.86 4.38
N GLY A 93 -1.88 0.06 3.42
CA GLY A 93 -3.02 0.97 3.37
C GLY A 93 -4.29 0.35 2.79
N ARG A 94 -4.24 -0.92 2.35
CA ARG A 94 -5.40 -1.70 1.89
C ARG A 94 -6.33 -2.02 3.06
N THR A 95 -7.62 -2.10 2.78
CA THR A 95 -8.61 -2.77 3.64
C THR A 95 -8.33 -4.27 3.70
N GLU A 96 -8.92 -4.97 4.66
CA GLU A 96 -8.80 -6.44 4.75
C GLU A 96 -9.33 -7.13 3.49
N PHE A 97 -10.42 -6.60 2.91
CA PHE A 97 -10.98 -7.13 1.67
C PHE A 97 -10.01 -6.97 0.48
N GLU A 98 -9.47 -5.77 0.27
CA GLU A 98 -8.48 -5.52 -0.79
C GLU A 98 -7.19 -6.32 -0.60
N LEU A 99 -6.79 -6.60 0.65
CA LEU A 99 -5.64 -7.43 0.95
C LEU A 99 -5.89 -8.89 0.59
N LYS A 100 -7.09 -9.42 0.85
CA LYS A 100 -7.47 -10.78 0.45
C LYS A 100 -7.45 -10.96 -1.06
N LEU A 101 -7.93 -9.97 -1.82
CA LEU A 101 -7.82 -9.98 -3.28
C LEU A 101 -6.36 -9.97 -3.73
N ALA A 102 -5.50 -9.18 -3.08
CA ALA A 102 -4.07 -9.17 -3.37
C ALA A 102 -3.42 -10.54 -3.10
N PHE A 103 -3.82 -11.24 -2.03
CA PHE A 103 -3.36 -12.60 -1.75
C PHE A 103 -3.81 -13.61 -2.81
N GLU A 104 -5.03 -13.48 -3.32
CA GLU A 104 -5.55 -14.31 -4.40
C GLU A 104 -4.73 -14.11 -5.70
N ILE A 105 -4.50 -12.87 -6.10
CA ILE A 105 -3.69 -12.52 -7.28
C ILE A 105 -2.25 -13.03 -7.14
N MET A 106 -1.68 -12.88 -5.94
CA MET A 106 -0.32 -13.30 -5.65
C MET A 106 -0.21 -14.83 -5.48
N GLY A 107 -1.27 -15.54 -5.09
CA GLY A 107 -1.19 -16.97 -4.74
C GLY A 107 -0.36 -17.23 -3.48
N TYR A 108 -0.31 -16.26 -2.56
CA TYR A 108 0.39 -16.35 -1.28
C TYR A 108 -0.34 -15.50 -0.23
N GLU A 109 -0.45 -16.02 0.98
CA GLU A 109 -1.11 -15.35 2.11
C GLU A 109 -0.07 -15.10 3.20
N PHE A 110 0.01 -13.85 3.65
CA PHE A 110 0.84 -13.50 4.80
C PHE A 110 0.08 -13.81 6.09
N GLU A 111 0.66 -14.59 6.99
CA GLU A 111 0.05 -14.90 8.29
C GLU A 111 -0.06 -13.67 9.20
N ASN A 112 0.87 -12.72 9.05
CA ASN A 112 0.93 -11.51 9.87
C ASN A 112 0.67 -10.29 8.99
N PHE A 113 -0.44 -9.59 9.21
CA PHE A 113 -0.76 -8.38 8.47
C PHE A 113 -1.47 -7.31 9.29
N ILE A 114 -1.28 -6.06 8.86
CA ILE A 114 -1.98 -4.88 9.37
C ILE A 114 -2.56 -4.13 8.19
N THR A 115 -3.86 -3.86 8.26
CA THR A 115 -4.64 -3.18 7.24
C THR A 115 -5.13 -1.82 7.76
N ARG A 116 -5.75 -1.05 6.86
CA ARG A 116 -6.26 0.30 7.16
C ARG A 116 -7.20 0.37 8.35
N GLU A 117 -7.96 -0.69 8.62
CA GLU A 117 -8.92 -0.75 9.73
C GLU A 117 -8.26 -0.59 11.10
N LYS A 118 -6.97 -0.97 11.23
CA LYS A 118 -6.20 -0.76 12.46
C LYS A 118 -5.51 0.60 12.51
N GLY A 119 -5.20 1.19 11.35
CA GLY A 119 -4.59 2.51 11.26
C GLY A 119 -3.84 2.71 9.96
N LEU A 120 -3.14 3.85 9.85
CA LEU A 120 -2.36 4.21 8.67
C LEU A 120 -0.92 4.59 9.06
N LYS A 121 0.02 4.24 8.18
CA LYS A 121 1.38 4.77 8.22
C LYS A 121 1.32 6.32 8.18
N PRO A 122 2.12 7.03 8.99
CA PRO A 122 3.32 6.55 9.65
C PRO A 122 3.19 6.30 11.17
N ASP A 123 2.03 5.83 11.67
CA ASP A 123 1.89 5.45 13.09
C ASP A 123 2.71 4.20 13.41
N PRO A 124 3.80 4.32 14.21
CA PRO A 124 4.71 3.20 14.49
C PRO A 124 4.10 2.05 15.28
N HIS A 125 2.94 2.23 15.95
CA HIS A 125 2.30 1.14 16.69
C HIS A 125 1.90 -0.03 15.79
N LEU A 126 1.56 0.27 14.53
CA LEU A 126 1.16 -0.72 13.54
C LEU A 126 2.26 -1.76 13.29
N LEU A 127 3.54 -1.35 13.27
CA LEU A 127 4.64 -2.30 13.12
C LEU A 127 4.81 -3.15 14.38
N ASP A 128 4.76 -2.51 15.54
CA ASP A 128 4.92 -3.15 16.86
C ASP A 128 3.91 -4.28 17.09
N GLU A 129 2.67 -4.14 16.60
CA GLU A 129 1.65 -5.20 16.68
C GLU A 129 2.07 -6.50 15.99
N ILE A 130 2.81 -6.41 14.88
CA ILE A 130 3.32 -7.59 14.17
C ILE A 130 4.62 -8.07 14.81
N VAL A 131 5.60 -7.16 14.97
CA VAL A 131 6.98 -7.55 15.29
C VAL A 131 7.19 -7.77 16.78
N LYS A 132 6.37 -7.18 17.64
CA LYS A 132 6.38 -7.35 19.11
C LYS A 132 7.78 -7.17 19.72
N GLY A 133 8.50 -6.17 19.23
CA GLY A 133 9.87 -5.85 19.65
C GLY A 133 10.98 -6.73 19.07
N GLU A 134 10.67 -7.67 18.17
CA GLU A 134 11.67 -8.39 17.38
C GLU A 134 12.34 -7.45 16.36
N ASN A 135 13.62 -7.71 16.06
CA ASN A 135 14.35 -6.98 15.03
C ASN A 135 13.97 -7.51 13.64
N GLY A 136 14.11 -6.66 12.62
CA GLY A 136 13.79 -7.04 11.26
C GLY A 136 14.12 -5.94 10.25
N VAL A 137 13.70 -6.18 9.01
CA VAL A 137 13.85 -5.26 7.89
C VAL A 137 12.45 -4.94 7.37
N TYR A 138 12.13 -3.66 7.19
CA TYR A 138 10.93 -3.24 6.48
C TYR A 138 11.29 -2.87 5.05
N VAL A 139 10.50 -3.37 4.10
CA VAL A 139 10.66 -3.09 2.68
C VAL A 139 9.51 -2.19 2.24
N GLY A 140 9.82 -0.99 1.78
CA GLY A 140 8.84 -0.02 1.26
C GLY A 140 9.29 0.59 -0.05
N ASP A 141 8.43 1.40 -0.64
CA ASP A 141 8.67 2.10 -1.91
C ASP A 141 8.50 3.61 -1.79
N THR A 142 8.03 4.10 -0.64
CA THR A 142 7.74 5.53 -0.43
C THR A 142 8.53 6.13 0.72
N VAL A 143 8.69 7.46 0.70
CA VAL A 143 9.24 8.23 1.83
C VAL A 143 8.35 8.09 3.09
N ASN A 144 7.04 7.87 2.93
CA ASN A 144 6.15 7.64 4.07
C ASN A 144 6.50 6.33 4.81
N ASP A 145 7.04 5.33 4.11
CA ASP A 145 7.55 4.09 4.71
C ASP A 145 8.83 4.32 5.50
N GLU A 146 9.73 5.15 4.97
CA GLU A 146 10.95 5.54 5.66
C GLU A 146 10.62 6.26 6.97
N ILE A 147 9.72 7.25 6.91
CA ILE A 147 9.23 7.99 8.08
C ILE A 147 8.56 7.04 9.08
N PHE A 148 7.78 6.07 8.59
CA PHE A 148 7.13 5.06 9.44
C PHE A 148 8.17 4.26 10.26
N ILE A 149 9.27 3.83 9.65
CA ILE A 149 10.34 3.11 10.36
C ILE A 149 11.16 4.02 11.25
N GLU A 150 11.44 5.26 10.84
CA GLU A 150 12.07 6.24 11.73
C GLU A 150 11.25 6.47 13.00
N ASN A 151 9.93 6.62 12.87
CA ASN A 151 9.03 6.79 14.00
C ASN A 151 9.05 5.56 14.92
N TYR A 152 9.15 4.35 14.35
CA TYR A 152 9.25 3.12 15.13
C TYR A 152 10.54 3.07 15.94
N ARG A 153 11.69 3.35 15.30
CA ARG A 153 13.00 3.43 15.98
C ARG A 153 12.97 4.47 17.09
N LYS A 154 12.46 5.67 16.82
CA LYS A 154 12.35 6.78 17.79
C LYS A 154 11.47 6.42 18.99
N LYS A 155 10.32 5.78 18.76
CA LYS A 155 9.35 5.47 19.81
C LYS A 155 9.77 4.28 20.68
N TYR A 156 10.28 3.23 20.07
CA TYR A 156 10.53 1.95 20.75
C TYR A 156 12.02 1.70 21.07
N GLY A 157 12.93 2.54 20.59
CA GLY A 157 14.37 2.38 20.80
C GLY A 157 14.92 1.09 20.20
N ARG A 158 14.29 0.60 19.13
CA ARG A 158 14.64 -0.65 18.45
C ARG A 158 15.42 -0.38 17.18
N ASP A 159 16.31 -1.31 16.87
CA ASP A 159 17.01 -1.33 15.59
C ASP A 159 16.19 -2.16 14.60
N PHE A 160 15.52 -1.47 13.69
CA PHE A 160 14.69 -2.07 12.65
C PHE A 160 15.10 -1.46 11.32
N GLU A 161 15.67 -2.25 10.42
CA GLU A 161 16.23 -1.74 9.17
C GLU A 161 15.12 -1.32 8.20
N PHE A 162 15.44 -0.38 7.31
CA PHE A 162 14.54 0.07 6.26
C PHE A 162 15.26 -0.05 4.93
N VAL A 163 14.56 -0.62 3.95
CA VAL A 163 15.03 -0.77 2.58
C VAL A 163 13.97 -0.19 1.65
N MET A 164 14.38 0.72 0.77
CA MET A 164 13.52 1.33 -0.23
C MET A 164 13.75 0.70 -1.61
N VAL A 165 12.72 0.09 -2.17
CA VAL A 165 12.72 -0.44 -3.53
C VAL A 165 12.72 0.73 -4.53
N GLY A 166 13.50 0.62 -5.60
CA GLY A 166 13.76 1.68 -6.57
C GLY A 166 14.89 2.64 -6.17
N ARG A 167 15.35 2.60 -4.91
CA ARG A 167 16.48 3.39 -4.40
C ARG A 167 17.66 2.51 -3.98
N ASP A 168 17.41 1.57 -3.08
CA ASP A 168 18.43 0.72 -2.46
C ASP A 168 18.59 -0.61 -3.22
N PHE A 169 17.50 -1.12 -3.80
CA PHE A 169 17.45 -2.25 -4.72
C PHE A 169 16.52 -1.93 -5.88
N LYS A 170 16.72 -2.56 -7.04
CA LYS A 170 15.88 -2.33 -8.23
C LYS A 170 14.43 -2.75 -7.97
N ASP A 171 14.24 -3.93 -7.42
CA ASP A 171 12.95 -4.52 -7.09
C ASP A 171 13.05 -5.39 -5.82
N VAL A 172 11.90 -5.82 -5.30
CA VAL A 172 11.87 -6.66 -4.09
C VAL A 172 12.53 -8.03 -4.33
N ASN A 173 12.53 -8.55 -5.56
CA ASN A 173 13.07 -9.89 -5.84
C ASN A 173 14.58 -9.90 -5.73
N GLU A 174 15.26 -8.84 -6.18
CA GLU A 174 16.70 -8.67 -5.99
C GLU A 174 17.09 -8.77 -4.51
N LEU A 175 16.37 -8.07 -3.64
CA LEU A 175 16.57 -8.15 -2.19
C LEU A 175 16.34 -9.57 -1.66
N LEU A 176 15.23 -10.21 -2.04
CA LEU A 176 14.88 -11.55 -1.55
C LEU A 176 15.91 -12.61 -2.00
N ILE A 177 16.46 -12.50 -3.22
CA ILE A 177 17.53 -13.40 -3.69
C ILE A 177 18.76 -13.28 -2.79
N LEU A 178 19.22 -12.05 -2.53
CA LEU A 178 20.40 -11.80 -1.69
C LEU A 178 20.20 -12.29 -0.26
N LEU A 179 19.01 -12.04 0.32
CA LEU A 179 18.65 -12.52 1.65
C LEU A 179 18.64 -14.06 1.70
N LEU A 180 18.06 -14.71 0.69
CA LEU A 180 18.02 -16.17 0.64
C LEU A 180 19.42 -16.77 0.54
N ASP A 181 20.28 -16.23 -0.33
CA ASP A 181 21.67 -16.67 -0.46
C ASP A 181 22.43 -16.55 0.86
N GLU A 182 22.25 -15.46 1.60
CA GLU A 182 22.88 -15.26 2.89
C GLU A 182 22.36 -16.26 3.94
N LEU A 183 21.05 -16.49 3.99
CA LEU A 183 20.44 -17.42 4.94
C LEU A 183 20.88 -18.86 4.68
N THR A 184 20.94 -19.27 3.42
CA THR A 184 21.32 -20.63 3.05
C THR A 184 22.79 -20.92 3.41
N ARG A 185 23.69 -19.95 3.21
CA ARG A 185 25.11 -20.09 3.61
C ARG A 185 25.32 -20.17 5.12
N ARG A 186 24.40 -19.60 5.91
CA ARG A 186 24.46 -19.66 7.38
C ARG A 186 24.00 -21.02 7.91
N ASP A 187 23.04 -21.66 7.23
CA ASP A 187 22.55 -23.01 7.59
C ASP A 187 23.54 -24.12 7.25
N GLU A 188 24.43 -23.90 6.27
CA GLU A 188 25.50 -24.85 5.90
C GLU A 188 26.74 -24.80 6.83
N ARG A 189 26.75 -23.93 7.84
CA ARG A 189 27.86 -23.75 8.79
C ARG A 189 27.52 -24.22 10.19
#